data_AF-A0A8H8T0N2-F1
#
_entry.id   AF-A0A8H8T0N2-F1
#
_cell.length_a   1.000
_cell.length_b   1.000
_cell.length_c   1.000
_cell.angle_alpha   90.00
_cell.angle_beta   90.00
_cell.angle_gamma   90.00
#
_symmetry.space_group_name_H-M   'P 1'
#
loop_
_entity.id
_entity.type
_entity.pdbx_description
1 polymer ?
#
loop_
_entity_poly.entity_id
_entity_poly.type
_entity_poly.pdbx_seq_one_letter_code
_entity_poly.pdbx_strand_id
1 'polypeptide(L)'
;MENIPREFNKIPPVTKFIVTATAIVSVPTMLGIFPATSIVFDPYGVMYRHEVWRLGTSWFYAPSSEFFLFVAGMFLLYHSAFNIETNLFQGRSADFAWQVILSGIAILTLNVPLKTGWNSVRNLEQSARSKSVRRDGTDSARGREAVLAWTSTGPF
;
A
#
# COMPACT_ATOMS: atom_id res chain seq x y z
N MET A 1 -42.72 -11.02 24.61
CA MET A 1 -41.30 -10.61 24.58
C MET A 1 -40.74 -10.88 23.17
N GLU A 2 -41.26 -10.19 22.14
CA GLU A 2 -41.01 -10.55 20.73
C GLU A 2 -40.67 -9.33 19.85
N ASN A 3 -39.69 -8.51 20.26
CA ASN A 3 -39.20 -7.40 19.44
C ASN A 3 -37.68 -7.35 19.27
N ILE A 4 -36.98 -8.42 19.64
CA ILE A 4 -35.51 -8.51 19.51
C ILE A 4 -35.04 -8.34 18.04
N PRO A 5 -35.69 -8.95 17.01
CA PRO A 5 -35.25 -8.78 15.62
C PRO A 5 -35.38 -7.34 15.09
N ARG A 6 -36.36 -6.56 15.60
CA ARG A 6 -36.57 -5.16 15.17
C ARG A 6 -35.53 -4.22 15.74
N GLU A 7 -35.07 -4.47 16.96
CA GLU A 7 -33.97 -3.74 17.59
C GLU A 7 -32.64 -3.98 16.85
N PHE A 8 -32.37 -5.23 16.44
CA PHE A 8 -31.18 -5.58 15.67
C PHE A 8 -31.16 -4.96 14.27
N ASN A 9 -32.31 -4.66 13.68
CA ASN A 9 -32.42 -3.95 12.40
C ASN A 9 -32.19 -2.43 12.51
N LYS A 10 -32.05 -1.86 13.72
CA LYS A 10 -31.72 -0.42 13.88
C LYS A 10 -30.27 -0.11 13.51
N ILE A 11 -29.38 -1.10 13.61
CA ILE A 11 -27.97 -0.91 13.28
C ILE A 11 -27.81 -1.16 11.76
N PRO A 12 -27.36 -0.15 11.00
CA PRO A 12 -27.24 -0.24 9.55
C PRO A 12 -26.34 -1.41 9.10
N PRO A 13 -26.72 -2.15 8.05
CA PRO A 13 -26.07 -3.40 7.67
C PRO A 13 -24.60 -3.23 7.26
N VAL A 14 -24.23 -2.12 6.61
CA VAL A 14 -22.85 -1.94 6.11
C VAL A 14 -21.91 -1.50 7.23
N THR A 15 -22.39 -0.67 8.14
CA THR A 15 -21.66 -0.31 9.37
C THR A 15 -21.28 -1.55 10.18
N LYS A 16 -22.20 -2.52 10.34
CA LYS A 16 -21.89 -3.80 11.01
C LYS A 16 -20.76 -4.54 10.30
N PHE A 17 -20.85 -4.68 8.99
CA PHE A 17 -19.85 -5.38 8.20
C PHE A 17 -18.47 -4.75 8.35
N ILE A 18 -18.36 -3.43 8.25
CA ILE A 18 -17.10 -2.68 8.39
C ILE A 18 -16.50 -2.89 9.78
N VAL A 19 -17.30 -2.75 10.85
CA VAL A 19 -16.80 -2.90 12.22
C VAL A 19 -16.40 -4.34 12.52
N THR A 20 -17.20 -5.33 12.09
CA THR A 20 -16.88 -6.75 12.26
C THR A 20 -15.63 -7.12 11.47
N ALA A 21 -15.46 -6.63 10.24
CA ALA A 21 -14.26 -6.85 9.44
C ALA A 21 -13.02 -6.27 10.13
N THR A 22 -13.08 -5.02 10.60
CA THR A 22 -12.00 -4.37 11.38
C THR A 22 -11.63 -5.15 12.62
N ALA A 23 -12.62 -5.64 13.38
CA ALA A 23 -12.36 -6.45 14.56
C ALA A 23 -11.69 -7.79 14.20
N ILE A 24 -12.20 -8.49 13.19
CA ILE A 24 -11.64 -9.78 12.72
C ILE A 24 -10.21 -9.64 12.22
N VAL A 25 -9.85 -8.49 11.63
CA VAL A 25 -8.49 -8.26 11.13
C VAL A 25 -7.55 -7.81 12.25
N SER A 26 -8.02 -6.90 13.12
CA SER A 26 -7.17 -6.28 14.12
C SER A 26 -6.93 -7.21 15.33
N VAL A 27 -7.93 -7.98 15.77
CA VAL A 27 -7.82 -8.86 16.94
C VAL A 27 -6.73 -9.93 16.77
N PRO A 28 -6.68 -10.72 15.67
CA PRO A 28 -5.60 -11.70 15.46
C PRO A 28 -4.22 -11.06 15.32
N THR A 29 -4.15 -9.83 14.82
CA THR A 29 -2.89 -9.09 14.71
C THR A 29 -2.40 -8.64 16.09
N MET A 30 -3.30 -8.20 16.98
CA MET A 30 -2.97 -7.88 18.38
C MET A 30 -2.56 -9.13 19.18
N LEU A 31 -3.15 -10.29 18.89
CA LEU A 31 -2.76 -11.57 19.51
C LEU A 31 -1.41 -12.11 18.98
N GLY A 32 -0.78 -11.46 18.00
CA GLY A 32 0.49 -11.91 17.43
C GLY A 32 0.39 -13.18 16.60
N ILE A 33 -0.83 -13.60 16.21
CA ILE A 33 -1.05 -14.77 15.34
C ILE A 33 -0.51 -14.48 13.93
N PHE A 34 -0.61 -13.22 13.49
CA PHE A 34 0.00 -12.74 12.26
C PHE A 34 1.13 -11.76 12.57
N PRO A 35 2.35 -11.93 12.02
CA PRO A 35 3.41 -10.96 12.19
C PRO A 35 3.02 -9.65 11.48
N ALA A 36 3.09 -8.52 12.19
CA ALA A 36 2.79 -7.19 11.64
C ALA A 36 3.62 -6.85 10.39
N THR A 37 4.80 -7.45 10.25
CA THR A 37 5.67 -7.37 9.06
C THR A 37 5.12 -8.09 7.83
N SER A 38 4.21 -9.05 7.99
CA SER A 38 3.47 -9.63 6.86
C SER A 38 2.33 -8.73 6.38
N ILE A 39 1.88 -7.74 7.15
CA ILE A 39 0.83 -6.80 6.73
C ILE A 39 1.43 -5.56 6.03
N VAL A 40 2.72 -5.30 6.24
CA VAL A 40 3.46 -4.32 5.43
C VAL A 40 3.38 -4.77 3.96
N PHE A 41 2.85 -3.87 3.14
CA PHE A 41 2.52 -4.09 1.75
C PHE A 41 3.78 -4.50 0.96
N ASP A 42 3.94 -5.80 0.70
CA ASP A 42 4.92 -6.30 -0.27
C ASP A 42 4.24 -6.45 -1.65
N PRO A 43 4.53 -5.55 -2.60
CA PRO A 43 3.91 -5.51 -3.92
C PRO A 43 4.34 -6.66 -4.83
N TYR A 44 5.39 -7.40 -4.45
CA TYR A 44 5.84 -8.57 -5.22
C TYR A 44 4.89 -9.78 -5.01
N GLY A 45 4.30 -9.92 -3.83
CA GLY A 45 3.31 -10.97 -3.53
C GLY A 45 1.95 -10.73 -4.18
N VAL A 46 1.48 -9.48 -4.19
CA VAL A 46 0.13 -9.14 -4.69
C VAL A 46 -0.01 -9.36 -6.20
N MET A 47 1.02 -9.01 -6.99
CA MET A 47 0.99 -9.13 -8.45
C MET A 47 1.16 -10.58 -8.95
N TYR A 48 1.89 -11.42 -8.20
CA TYR A 48 2.22 -12.79 -8.62
C TYR A 48 1.33 -13.88 -7.98
N ARG A 49 0.66 -13.58 -6.85
CA ARG A 49 -0.19 -14.55 -6.11
C ARG A 49 -1.66 -14.16 -5.97
N HIS A 50 -2.13 -13.07 -6.58
CA HIS A 50 -3.53 -12.61 -6.45
C HIS A 50 -3.99 -12.49 -4.99
N GLU A 51 -3.14 -11.93 -4.11
CA GLU A 51 -3.44 -11.80 -2.68
C GLU A 51 -4.40 -10.64 -2.39
N VAL A 52 -5.60 -10.66 -3.00
CA VAL A 52 -6.64 -9.62 -2.85
C VAL A 52 -7.07 -9.46 -1.38
N TRP A 53 -6.95 -10.53 -0.59
CA TRP A 53 -7.26 -10.52 0.85
C TRP A 53 -6.37 -9.57 1.65
N ARG A 54 -5.15 -9.27 1.19
CA ARG A 54 -4.24 -8.32 1.86
C ARG A 54 -4.77 -6.89 1.84
N LEU A 55 -5.50 -6.50 0.79
CA LEU A 55 -6.10 -5.17 0.67
C LEU A 55 -7.24 -5.00 1.66
N GLY A 56 -8.08 -6.03 1.81
CA GLY A 56 -9.11 -6.06 2.84
C GLY A 56 -8.49 -5.90 4.22
N THR A 57 -7.44 -6.67 4.52
CA THR A 57 -6.76 -6.54 5.82
C THR A 57 -6.11 -5.17 6.02
N SER A 58 -5.43 -4.59 5.02
CA SER A 58 -4.79 -3.28 5.18
C SER A 58 -5.79 -2.13 5.34
N TRP A 59 -6.96 -2.19 4.68
CA TRP A 59 -8.00 -1.17 4.81
C TRP A 59 -8.61 -1.16 6.22
N PHE A 60 -8.80 -2.35 6.78
CA PHE A 60 -9.44 -2.55 8.08
C PHE A 60 -8.42 -2.74 9.22
N TYR A 61 -7.13 -2.49 8.96
CA TYR A 61 -6.08 -2.59 9.95
C TYR A 61 -5.88 -1.25 10.65
N ALA A 62 -6.16 -1.21 11.95
CA ALA A 62 -5.81 -0.10 12.82
C ALA A 62 -4.51 -0.46 13.57
N PRO A 63 -3.33 0.04 13.14
CA PRO A 63 -2.09 -0.20 13.87
C PRO A 63 -2.12 0.59 15.17
N SER A 64 -2.39 -0.10 16.27
CA SER A 64 -2.30 0.48 17.60
C SER A 64 -1.79 -0.57 18.58
N SER A 65 -0.59 -0.35 19.10
CA SER A 65 -0.02 -1.14 20.19
C SER A 65 -0.80 -0.94 21.50
N GLU A 66 -1.48 0.20 21.63
CA GLU A 66 -2.30 0.51 22.79
C GLU A 66 -3.77 0.17 22.55
N PHE A 67 -4.33 -0.65 23.44
CA PHE A 67 -5.73 -1.06 23.42
C PHE A 67 -6.70 0.15 23.45
N PHE A 68 -6.35 1.21 24.17
CA PHE A 68 -7.18 2.42 24.23
C PHE A 68 -7.30 3.10 22.86
N LEU A 69 -6.17 3.29 22.15
CA LEU A 69 -6.15 3.89 20.82
C LEU A 69 -6.89 3.00 19.80
N PHE A 70 -6.78 1.68 19.94
CA PHE A 70 -7.55 0.74 19.14
C PHE A 70 -9.06 0.93 19.30
N VAL A 71 -9.54 0.93 20.54
CA VAL A 71 -10.97 1.07 20.86
C VAL A 71 -11.48 2.45 20.45
N ALA A 72 -10.71 3.52 20.67
CA ALA A 72 -11.07 4.86 20.23
C ALA A 72 -11.15 4.96 18.70
N GLY A 73 -10.21 4.36 17.97
CA GLY A 73 -10.23 4.28 16.52
C GLY A 73 -11.44 3.49 15.98
N MET A 74 -11.77 2.36 16.62
CA MET A 74 -12.95 1.57 16.25
C MET A 74 -14.27 2.28 16.57
N PHE A 75 -14.32 3.02 17.68
CA PHE A 75 -15.46 3.85 18.03
C PHE A 75 -15.67 4.99 17.02
N LEU A 76 -14.58 5.67 16.63
CA LEU A 76 -14.63 6.73 15.62
C LEU A 76 -15.08 6.16 14.27
N LEU A 77 -14.55 5.00 13.87
CA LEU A 77 -14.96 4.30 12.66
C LEU A 77 -16.45 3.97 12.66
N TYR A 78 -16.95 3.39 13.76
CA TYR A 78 -18.37 3.10 13.93
C TYR A 78 -19.23 4.36 13.82
N HIS A 79 -18.83 5.44 14.50
CA HIS A 79 -19.60 6.67 14.51
C HIS A 79 -19.63 7.35 13.13
N SER A 80 -18.48 7.41 12.43
CA SER A 80 -18.39 7.96 11.08
C SER A 80 -19.18 7.13 10.07
N ALA A 81 -19.04 5.80 10.10
CA ALA A 81 -19.78 4.90 9.21
C ALA A 81 -21.29 4.99 9.46
N PHE A 82 -21.71 5.00 10.72
CA PHE A 82 -23.11 5.17 11.11
C PHE A 82 -23.68 6.51 10.63
N ASN A 83 -22.92 7.60 10.78
CA ASN A 83 -23.33 8.93 10.33
C ASN A 83 -23.49 8.98 8.80
N ILE A 84 -22.55 8.42 8.05
CA ILE A 84 -22.62 8.38 6.58
C ILE A 84 -23.82 7.54 6.11
N GLU A 85 -24.01 6.35 6.69
CA GLU A 85 -25.11 5.46 6.29
C GLU A 85 -26.49 6.05 6.68
N THR A 86 -26.57 6.75 7.81
CA THR A 86 -27.83 7.30 8.34
C THR A 86 -28.16 8.70 7.80
N ASN A 87 -27.19 9.54 7.46
CA ASN A 87 -27.45 10.91 6.99
C ASN A 87 -27.29 11.05 5.48
N LEU A 88 -26.37 10.31 4.86
CA LEU A 88 -26.04 10.47 3.44
C LEU A 88 -26.72 9.41 2.56
N PHE A 89 -26.89 8.18 3.06
CA PHE A 89 -27.39 7.05 2.27
C PHE A 89 -28.61 6.35 2.91
N GLN A 90 -29.56 7.12 3.43
CA GLN A 90 -30.80 6.57 3.99
C GLN A 90 -31.50 5.65 2.97
N GLY A 91 -31.52 4.35 3.25
CA GLY A 91 -32.13 3.32 2.39
C GLY A 91 -31.31 2.88 1.18
N ARG A 92 -30.10 3.43 0.96
CA ARG A 92 -29.19 3.07 -0.15
C ARG A 92 -27.84 2.53 0.34
N SER A 93 -27.87 1.73 1.40
CA SER A 93 -26.66 1.08 1.96
C SER A 93 -25.85 0.30 0.92
N ALA A 94 -26.50 -0.24 -0.12
CA ALA A 94 -25.83 -0.95 -1.21
C ALA A 94 -24.84 -0.07 -2.01
N ASP A 95 -25.19 1.21 -2.25
CA ASP A 95 -24.31 2.14 -2.96
C ASP A 95 -23.07 2.50 -2.11
N PHE A 96 -23.24 2.60 -0.79
CA PHE A 96 -22.13 2.82 0.14
C PHE A 96 -21.16 1.62 0.15
N ALA A 97 -21.68 0.38 0.19
CA ALA A 97 -20.86 -0.82 0.08
C ALA A 97 -20.09 -0.86 -1.26
N TRP A 98 -20.74 -0.47 -2.35
CA TRP A 98 -20.09 -0.36 -3.65
C TRP A 98 -18.97 0.67 -3.68
N GLN A 99 -19.17 1.83 -3.05
CA GLN A 99 -18.13 2.86 -2.93
C GLN A 99 -16.91 2.37 -2.13
N VAL A 100 -17.10 1.59 -1.07
CA VAL A 100 -15.99 1.00 -0.30
C VAL A 100 -15.19 0.03 -1.16
N ILE A 101 -15.86 -0.81 -1.95
CA ILE A 101 -15.20 -1.74 -2.88
C ILE A 101 -14.43 -0.99 -3.96
N LEU A 102 -15.05 0.01 -4.59
CA LEU A 102 -14.40 0.85 -5.59
C LEU A 102 -13.16 1.56 -5.05
N SER A 103 -13.23 2.05 -3.81
CA SER A 103 -12.09 2.68 -3.16
C SER A 103 -10.93 1.70 -2.98
N GLY A 104 -11.19 0.46 -2.59
CA GLY A 104 -10.19 -0.60 -2.53
C GLY A 104 -9.52 -0.90 -3.88
N ILE A 105 -10.32 -0.96 -4.96
CA ILE A 105 -9.83 -1.16 -6.34
C ILE A 105 -8.99 0.04 -6.80
N ALA A 106 -9.40 1.27 -6.45
CA ALA A 106 -8.67 2.48 -6.79
C ALA A 106 -7.29 2.51 -6.12
N ILE A 107 -7.20 2.18 -4.82
CA ILE A 107 -5.92 2.09 -4.10
C ILE A 107 -5.00 1.06 -4.74
N LEU A 108 -5.53 -0.10 -5.15
CA LEU A 108 -4.74 -1.13 -5.85
C LEU A 108 -4.19 -0.59 -7.17
N THR A 109 -5.07 0.01 -7.98
CA THR A 109 -4.71 0.55 -9.30
C THR A 109 -3.67 1.67 -9.18
N LEU A 110 -3.72 2.49 -8.13
CA LEU A 110 -2.76 3.57 -7.87
C LEU A 110 -1.43 3.08 -7.28
N ASN A 111 -1.42 2.01 -6.48
CA ASN A 111 -0.19 1.47 -5.91
C ASN A 111 0.68 0.72 -6.93
N VAL A 112 0.06 0.07 -7.92
CA VAL A 112 0.77 -0.66 -9.00
C VAL A 112 1.76 0.22 -9.79
N PRO A 113 1.40 1.42 -10.28
CA PRO A 113 2.31 2.27 -11.04
C PRO A 113 3.40 2.92 -10.19
N LEU A 114 3.15 3.21 -8.90
CA LEU A 114 4.12 3.92 -8.07
C LEU A 114 5.41 3.10 -7.84
N LYS A 115 5.30 1.78 -7.62
CA LYS A 115 6.51 0.96 -7.42
C LYS A 115 7.23 0.64 -8.72
N THR A 116 6.47 0.42 -9.80
CA THR A 116 7.04 0.11 -11.12
C THR A 116 7.73 1.33 -11.73
N GLY A 117 7.14 2.52 -11.60
CA GLY A 117 7.72 3.78 -12.06
C GLY A 117 8.99 4.14 -11.29
N TRP A 118 8.97 4.05 -9.95
CA TRP A 118 10.14 4.36 -9.12
C TRP A 118 11.34 3.44 -9.40
N ASN A 119 11.09 2.14 -9.54
CA ASN A 119 12.14 1.18 -9.87
C ASN A 119 12.72 1.44 -11.27
N SER A 120 11.87 1.79 -12.22
CA SER A 120 12.30 2.14 -13.58
C SER A 120 13.20 3.37 -13.59
N VAL A 121 12.85 4.42 -12.85
CA VAL A 121 13.68 5.63 -12.72
C VAL A 121 15.04 5.32 -12.09
N ARG A 122 15.07 4.57 -10.97
CA ARG A 122 16.34 4.18 -10.33
C ARG A 122 17.23 3.32 -11.24
N ASN A 123 16.64 2.43 -12.02
CA ASN A 123 17.37 1.59 -12.97
C ASN A 123 17.97 2.43 -14.13
N LEU A 124 17.26 3.48 -14.57
CA LEU A 124 17.76 4.41 -15.58
C LEU A 124 18.92 5.25 -15.04
N GLU A 125 18.84 5.73 -13.80
CA GLU A 125 19.93 6.46 -13.16
C GLU A 125 21.18 5.59 -13.01
N GLN A 126 21.05 4.34 -12.56
CA GLN A 126 22.17 3.41 -12.46
C GLN A 126 22.78 3.09 -13.83
N SER A 127 21.94 2.94 -14.85
CA SER A 127 22.38 2.71 -16.23
C SER A 127 23.14 3.92 -16.79
N ALA A 128 22.67 5.13 -16.52
CA ALA A 128 23.35 6.37 -16.90
C ALA A 128 24.70 6.53 -16.17
N ARG A 129 24.73 6.25 -14.87
CA ARG A 129 25.94 6.31 -14.03
C ARG A 129 26.99 5.28 -14.44
N SER A 130 26.58 4.07 -14.83
CA SER A 130 27.49 3.05 -15.36
C SER A 130 28.10 3.47 -16.70
N LYS A 131 27.29 4.06 -17.59
CA LYS A 131 27.76 4.56 -18.89
C LYS A 131 28.73 5.74 -18.75
N SER A 132 28.51 6.65 -17.80
CA SER A 132 29.42 7.78 -17.56
C SER A 132 30.77 7.30 -17.03
N VAL A 133 30.80 6.35 -16.09
CA VAL A 133 32.04 5.76 -15.57
C VAL A 133 32.84 5.03 -16.65
N ARG A 134 32.17 4.28 -17.55
CA ARG A 134 32.87 3.64 -18.67
C ARG A 134 33.45 4.65 -19.66
N ARG A 135 32.72 5.72 -19.99
CA ARG A 135 33.22 6.76 -20.90
C ARG A 135 34.46 7.45 -20.33
N ASP A 136 34.42 7.84 -19.06
CA ASP A 136 35.54 8.48 -18.37
C ASP A 136 36.81 7.61 -18.35
N GLY A 137 36.65 6.30 -18.08
CA GLY A 137 37.77 5.35 -18.17
C GLY A 137 38.36 5.20 -19.58
N THR A 138 37.52 5.28 -20.62
CA THR A 138 37.95 5.16 -22.03
C THR A 138 38.68 6.43 -22.49
N ASP A 139 38.20 7.60 -22.08
CA ASP A 139 38.83 8.88 -22.39
C ASP A 139 40.16 9.05 -21.63
N SER A 140 40.23 8.58 -20.38
CA SER A 140 41.48 8.53 -19.60
C SER A 140 42.52 7.60 -20.23
N ALA A 141 42.11 6.41 -20.70
CA ALA A 141 42.99 5.48 -21.39
C ALA A 141 43.52 6.05 -22.72
N ARG A 142 42.64 6.62 -23.56
CA ARG A 142 43.05 7.29 -24.81
C ARG A 142 43.95 8.49 -24.57
N GLY A 143 43.70 9.27 -23.52
CA GLY A 143 44.58 10.38 -23.12
C GLY A 143 45.98 9.90 -22.76
N ARG A 144 46.10 8.78 -22.02
CA ARG A 144 47.39 8.16 -21.69
C ARG A 144 48.11 7.63 -22.93
N GLU A 145 47.39 6.96 -23.83
CA GLU A 145 47.96 6.46 -25.09
C GLU A 145 48.44 7.60 -25.99
N ALA A 146 47.68 8.69 -26.09
CA ALA A 146 48.08 9.88 -26.85
C ALA A 146 49.34 10.53 -26.28
N VAL A 147 49.47 10.60 -24.96
CA VAL A 147 50.69 11.10 -24.30
C VAL A 147 51.88 10.18 -24.61
N LEU A 148 51.72 8.86 -24.47
CA LEU A 148 52.78 7.88 -24.77
C LEU A 148 53.22 7.94 -26.24
N ALA A 149 52.28 8.04 -27.18
CA ALA A 149 52.57 8.17 -28.60
C ALA A 149 53.32 9.46 -28.93
N TRP A 150 53.01 10.57 -28.24
CA TRP A 150 53.76 11.81 -28.38
C TRP A 150 55.20 11.67 -27.85
N THR A 151 55.41 10.93 -26.76
CA THR A 151 56.76 10.67 -26.24
C THR A 151 57.61 9.77 -27.13
N SER A 152 57.02 8.84 -27.88
CA SER A 152 57.77 7.92 -28.75
C SER A 152 58.09 8.47 -30.14
N THR A 153 57.44 9.56 -30.54
CA THR A 153 57.58 10.16 -31.89
C THR A 153 58.24 11.55 -31.86
N GLY A 154 58.70 12.00 -30.69
CA GLY A 154 59.44 13.25 -30.54
C GLY A 154 60.86 13.15 -31.13
N PRO A 155 61.40 14.25 -31.71
CA PRO A 155 62.68 14.22 -32.40
C PRO A 155 63.82 14.14 -31.37
N PHE A 156 64.45 12.96 -31.30
CA PHE A 156 65.89 12.84 -31.14
C PHE A 156 66.49 12.50 -32.49
#